data_AF-A0A819YSM9-F1
#
_entry.id   AF-A0A819YSM9-F1
#
_cell.length_a   1.000
_cell.length_b   1.000
_cell.length_c   1.000
_cell.angle_alpha   90.00
_cell.angle_beta   90.00
_cell.angle_gamma   90.00
#
_symmetry.space_group_name_H-M   'P 1'
#
loop_
_entity.id
_entity.type
_entity.pdbx_description
1 polymer ?
#
loop_
_entity_poly.entity_id
_entity_poly.type
_entity_poly.pdbx_seq_one_letter_code
_entity_poly.pdbx_strand_id
1 'polypeptide(L)'
;YAEKLDIYNEARLRSRSVEFYGKLTEKQEKQYRRDREYTAAILRQRLIARNDSEQHQKDQTGEEEHFDSIKNTDLIRMMKVNDEQMIQMLIGVLRHAAASVFVTSFTTSAAFFTNMISRIAYVQLFGLFMGLCILFNFLMNVTMIVSFVIVYEKICEPLSARFGLFNHFPEVFDKIMITLTRLNHAIFTVYIPRIIIKLRYILIIIFLILGIVGLFIVFYHPKLTPPKSRRYQFFQLSHPFERFEYQMRDEFLSYINEDKDNITNPLLVFVFGIEDTDLVHPFNPDQQRYIDNDNLVYNKKIDFYDPDTLRWFDTFLKDLNRSELFTNVQDTYAHWLTIGQLLRGFLTSNSNNDIKYNENEFFVPSTRNDTMIAMNRLFRFVSDSKQVLSSNDGNRGSDNFRLGFLPDPKTYYLRAFLFLVNMNVTFDTFSVQHAYYQKLEEYFDKRLEQLELSEGLNGHVYEQVKHG
;
A
#
# COMPACT_ATOMS: atom_id res chain seq x y z
N TYR A 1 24.89 -45.44 -28.40
CA TYR A 1 26.02 -45.87 -29.24
C TYR A 1 25.57 -46.07 -30.68
N ALA A 2 24.57 -46.93 -30.96
CA ALA A 2 23.95 -47.04 -32.30
C ALA A 2 23.33 -45.70 -32.79
N GLU A 3 22.67 -44.97 -31.90
CA GLU A 3 22.00 -43.68 -32.19
C GLU A 3 22.98 -42.52 -32.48
N LYS A 4 24.20 -42.58 -31.94
CA LYS A 4 25.29 -41.62 -32.25
C LYS A 4 25.92 -41.88 -33.62
N LEU A 5 25.80 -43.11 -34.11
CA LEU A 5 26.33 -43.56 -35.40
C LEU A 5 25.40 -43.15 -36.55
N ASP A 6 24.08 -43.21 -36.34
CA ASP A 6 23.07 -42.86 -37.35
C ASP A 6 23.08 -41.35 -37.66
N ILE A 7 23.16 -40.49 -36.65
CA ILE A 7 23.24 -39.04 -36.83
C ILE A 7 24.55 -38.62 -37.51
N TYR A 8 25.66 -39.32 -37.22
CA TYR A 8 26.94 -39.07 -37.89
C TYR A 8 26.89 -39.49 -39.36
N ASN A 9 26.20 -40.60 -39.68
CA ASN A 9 25.96 -41.02 -41.06
C ASN A 9 25.07 -40.03 -41.82
N GLU A 10 24.09 -39.43 -41.16
CA GLU A 10 23.19 -38.43 -41.75
C GLU A 10 23.88 -37.07 -42.00
N ALA A 11 24.71 -36.60 -41.06
CA ALA A 11 25.54 -35.40 -41.23
C ALA A 11 26.64 -35.59 -42.31
N ARG A 12 27.15 -36.82 -42.46
CA ARG A 12 28.13 -37.22 -43.47
C ARG A 12 27.55 -37.30 -44.88
N LEU A 13 26.26 -37.65 -45.04
CA LEU A 13 25.55 -37.59 -46.32
C LEU A 13 25.34 -36.15 -46.82
N ARG A 14 25.38 -35.15 -45.91
CA ARG A 14 25.19 -33.71 -46.20
C ARG A 14 26.49 -32.89 -46.19
N SER A 15 27.66 -33.53 -46.20
CA SER A 15 28.99 -32.89 -46.31
C SER A 15 29.28 -31.76 -45.30
N ARG A 16 29.01 -31.95 -44.00
CA ARG A 16 29.39 -30.98 -42.93
C ARG A 16 30.31 -31.62 -41.88
N SER A 17 31.29 -30.85 -41.39
CA SER A 17 32.21 -31.27 -40.32
C SER A 17 31.60 -31.04 -38.94
N VAL A 18 31.65 -32.05 -38.07
CA VAL A 18 31.16 -31.98 -36.68
C VAL A 18 32.34 -32.21 -35.73
N GLU A 19 32.56 -31.30 -34.79
CA GLU A 19 33.56 -31.41 -33.73
C GLU A 19 32.88 -31.68 -32.37
N PHE A 20 33.45 -32.61 -31.60
CA PHE A 20 32.98 -32.99 -30.26
C PHE A 20 33.95 -32.48 -29.19
N TYR A 21 33.45 -32.25 -27.96
CA TYR A 21 34.32 -31.92 -26.82
C TYR A 21 35.20 -33.14 -26.45
N GLY A 22 36.51 -33.04 -26.68
CA GLY A 22 37.54 -33.96 -26.16
C GLY A 22 38.32 -34.79 -27.21
N LYS A 23 39.59 -35.09 -26.91
CA LYS A 23 40.42 -36.01 -27.73
C LYS A 23 39.85 -37.43 -27.65
N LEU A 24 39.52 -38.02 -28.81
CA LEU A 24 39.17 -39.44 -28.89
C LEU A 24 40.34 -40.30 -28.37
N THR A 25 40.03 -41.36 -27.63
CA THR A 25 41.04 -42.32 -27.15
C THR A 25 41.62 -43.14 -28.31
N GLU A 26 42.87 -43.61 -28.19
CA GLU A 26 43.61 -44.31 -29.26
C GLU A 26 42.88 -45.56 -29.82
N LYS A 27 42.06 -46.22 -28.99
CA LYS A 27 41.18 -47.32 -29.41
C LYS A 27 40.02 -46.84 -30.29
N GLN A 28 39.47 -45.66 -30.00
CA GLN A 28 38.43 -45.02 -30.79
C GLN A 28 38.99 -44.49 -32.11
N GLU A 29 40.24 -44.02 -32.13
CA GLU A 29 40.95 -43.59 -33.35
C GLU A 29 41.29 -44.75 -34.29
N LYS A 30 41.70 -45.91 -33.75
CA LYS A 30 41.93 -47.13 -34.53
C LYS A 30 40.65 -47.71 -35.13
N GLN A 31 39.54 -47.67 -34.39
CA GLN A 31 38.22 -48.07 -34.92
C GLN A 31 37.78 -47.12 -36.05
N TYR A 32 37.97 -45.82 -35.86
CA TYR A 32 37.70 -44.79 -36.87
C TYR A 32 38.48 -44.98 -38.18
N ARG A 33 39.76 -45.35 -38.13
CA ARG A 33 40.55 -45.64 -39.36
C ARG A 33 40.00 -46.85 -40.12
N ARG A 34 39.62 -47.91 -39.42
CA ARG A 34 39.06 -49.13 -40.03
C ARG A 34 37.73 -48.87 -40.73
N ASP A 35 36.83 -48.13 -40.09
CA ASP A 35 35.51 -47.83 -40.66
C ASP A 35 35.60 -46.82 -41.82
N ARG A 36 36.57 -45.89 -41.76
CA ARG A 36 36.91 -44.98 -42.87
C ARG A 36 37.38 -45.73 -44.11
N GLU A 37 38.26 -46.71 -43.96
CA GLU A 37 38.77 -47.53 -45.07
C GLU A 37 37.68 -48.43 -45.69
N TYR A 38 36.84 -49.05 -44.86
CA TYR A 38 35.71 -49.85 -45.30
C TYR A 38 34.69 -49.02 -46.11
N THR A 39 34.39 -47.80 -45.66
CA THR A 39 33.46 -46.92 -46.38
C THR A 39 34.05 -46.38 -47.68
N ALA A 40 35.37 -46.12 -47.74
CA ALA A 40 36.05 -45.69 -48.96
C ALA A 40 36.04 -46.78 -50.05
N ALA A 41 36.12 -48.05 -49.65
CA ALA A 41 35.98 -49.20 -50.55
C ALA A 41 34.54 -49.31 -51.12
N ILE A 42 33.52 -49.12 -50.28
CA ILE A 42 32.10 -49.15 -50.70
C ILE A 42 31.74 -47.96 -51.60
N LEU A 43 32.27 -46.75 -51.32
CA LEU A 43 32.07 -45.59 -52.18
C LEU A 43 32.76 -45.73 -53.54
N ARG A 44 33.94 -46.37 -53.60
CA ARG A 44 34.56 -46.74 -54.88
C ARG A 44 33.72 -47.74 -55.65
N GLN A 45 33.13 -48.74 -54.99
CA GLN A 45 32.18 -49.67 -55.61
C GLN A 45 30.91 -48.97 -56.10
N ARG A 46 30.36 -48.02 -55.33
CA ARG A 46 29.17 -47.25 -55.71
C ARG A 46 29.44 -46.22 -56.80
N LEU A 47 30.63 -45.60 -56.85
CA LEU A 47 31.03 -44.70 -57.94
C LEU A 47 31.24 -45.48 -59.26
N ILE A 48 31.76 -46.70 -59.19
CA ILE A 48 31.82 -47.62 -60.33
C ILE A 48 30.40 -47.99 -60.80
N ALA A 49 29.43 -48.12 -59.87
CA ALA A 49 28.03 -48.39 -60.19
C ALA A 49 27.19 -47.16 -60.60
N ARG A 50 27.66 -45.93 -60.34
CA ARG A 50 26.91 -44.68 -60.56
C ARG A 50 27.23 -44.00 -61.90
N ASN A 51 28.23 -44.48 -62.65
CA ASN A 51 28.47 -44.03 -64.01
C ASN A 51 27.37 -44.45 -65.01
N ASP A 52 26.41 -45.30 -64.62
CA ASP A 52 25.32 -45.76 -65.48
C ASP A 52 23.96 -45.08 -65.24
N SER A 53 23.86 -44.08 -64.35
CA SER A 53 22.57 -43.42 -64.10
C SER A 53 22.70 -42.04 -63.48
N GLU A 54 23.02 -41.05 -64.31
CA GLU A 54 22.62 -39.66 -64.07
C GLU A 54 21.43 -39.31 -64.96
N GLN A 55 20.30 -38.90 -64.36
CA GLN A 55 19.59 -37.66 -64.74
C GLN A 55 18.35 -37.38 -63.87
N HIS A 56 18.27 -36.11 -63.41
CA HIS A 56 17.12 -35.38 -62.83
C HIS A 56 16.63 -35.83 -61.42
N GLN A 57 16.26 -34.98 -60.45
CA GLN A 57 15.82 -33.57 -60.47
C GLN A 57 15.90 -32.98 -59.04
N LYS A 58 16.25 -31.69 -58.94
CA LYS A 58 16.02 -30.72 -57.84
C LYS A 58 14.50 -30.59 -57.52
N ASP A 59 13.97 -30.08 -56.40
CA ASP A 59 14.39 -29.06 -55.43
C ASP A 59 13.37 -29.03 -54.25
N GLN A 60 13.78 -28.41 -53.13
CA GLN A 60 12.98 -27.59 -52.18
C GLN A 60 11.78 -28.21 -51.40
N THR A 61 12.04 -28.71 -50.18
CA THR A 61 11.14 -28.68 -49.00
C THR A 61 11.86 -29.32 -47.80
N GLY A 62 12.69 -28.59 -47.04
CA GLY A 62 13.52 -29.27 -46.04
C GLY A 62 14.09 -28.47 -44.88
N GLU A 63 13.66 -27.22 -44.64
CA GLU A 63 14.27 -26.39 -43.58
C GLU A 63 13.37 -26.07 -42.37
N GLU A 64 12.09 -26.48 -42.36
CA GLU A 64 11.19 -26.22 -41.22
C GLU A 64 11.02 -27.40 -40.24
N GLU A 65 11.52 -28.60 -40.55
CA GLU A 65 11.30 -29.81 -39.71
C GLU A 65 12.50 -30.24 -38.84
N HIS A 66 13.53 -29.40 -38.68
CA HIS A 66 14.79 -29.89 -38.08
C HIS A 66 14.75 -30.05 -36.54
N PHE A 67 13.96 -29.26 -35.80
CA PHE A 67 14.07 -29.22 -34.33
C PHE A 67 13.05 -30.06 -33.56
N ASP A 68 11.93 -30.46 -34.17
CA ASP A 68 10.92 -31.29 -33.50
C ASP A 68 11.25 -32.80 -33.49
N SER A 69 12.24 -33.22 -34.31
CA SER A 69 12.66 -34.62 -34.45
C SER A 69 13.72 -35.06 -33.41
N ILE A 70 14.43 -34.13 -32.76
CA ILE A 70 15.52 -34.47 -31.84
C ILE A 70 14.97 -34.65 -30.42
N LYS A 71 14.45 -35.83 -30.14
CA LYS A 71 13.79 -36.22 -28.88
C LYS A 71 14.69 -36.30 -27.63
N ASN A 72 16.00 -36.08 -27.75
CA ASN A 72 16.96 -36.24 -26.64
C ASN A 72 17.68 -34.92 -26.30
N THR A 73 17.14 -34.20 -25.32
CA THR A 73 17.70 -32.95 -24.74
C THR A 73 19.13 -33.10 -24.20
N ASP A 74 19.51 -34.30 -23.77
CA ASP A 74 20.88 -34.62 -23.32
C ASP A 74 21.92 -34.57 -24.45
N LEU A 75 21.49 -34.72 -25.72
CA LEU A 75 22.38 -34.75 -26.88
C LEU A 75 22.71 -33.34 -27.39
N ILE A 76 21.76 -32.40 -27.27
CA ILE A 76 21.92 -30.97 -27.62
C ILE A 76 22.99 -30.32 -26.72
N ARG A 77 23.05 -30.71 -25.44
CA ARG A 77 24.08 -30.24 -24.50
C ARG A 77 25.51 -30.66 -24.85
N MET A 78 25.71 -31.63 -25.75
CA MET A 78 27.03 -32.20 -26.07
C MET A 78 27.61 -31.65 -27.39
N MET A 79 26.88 -30.81 -28.11
CA MET A 79 27.29 -30.23 -29.39
C MET A 79 27.78 -28.80 -29.18
N LYS A 80 28.96 -28.45 -29.71
CA LYS A 80 29.43 -27.06 -29.71
C LYS A 80 28.50 -26.24 -30.61
N VAL A 81 27.65 -25.42 -30.00
CA VAL A 81 26.59 -24.69 -30.69
C VAL A 81 27.21 -23.62 -31.57
N ASN A 82 26.86 -23.59 -32.86
CA ASN A 82 27.27 -22.51 -33.76
C ASN A 82 26.54 -21.21 -33.40
N ASP A 83 27.14 -20.03 -33.64
CA ASP A 83 26.55 -18.74 -33.24
C ASP A 83 25.12 -18.55 -33.82
N GLU A 84 24.88 -18.96 -35.05
CA GLU A 84 23.54 -18.92 -35.68
C GLU A 84 22.52 -19.84 -34.99
N GLN A 85 22.95 -21.01 -34.53
CA GLN A 85 22.09 -21.96 -33.81
C GLN A 85 21.76 -21.45 -32.40
N MET A 86 22.71 -20.81 -31.72
CA MET A 86 22.49 -20.19 -30.42
C MET A 86 21.45 -19.07 -30.51
N ILE A 87 21.53 -18.24 -31.55
CA ILE A 87 20.56 -17.18 -31.80
C ILE A 87 19.16 -17.76 -32.03
N GLN A 88 19.02 -18.79 -32.87
CA GLN A 88 17.72 -19.42 -33.13
C GLN A 88 17.11 -20.06 -31.86
N MET A 89 17.92 -20.77 -31.06
CA MET A 89 17.46 -21.34 -29.79
C MET A 89 17.05 -20.27 -28.79
N LEU A 90 17.82 -19.18 -28.69
CA LEU A 90 17.52 -18.09 -27.78
C LEU A 90 16.23 -17.36 -28.17
N ILE A 91 15.98 -17.15 -29.46
CA ILE A 91 14.72 -16.59 -29.97
C ILE A 91 13.54 -17.51 -29.60
N GLY A 92 13.68 -18.82 -29.77
CA GLY A 92 12.65 -19.79 -29.40
C GLY A 92 12.34 -19.77 -27.90
N VAL A 93 13.37 -19.82 -27.05
CA VAL A 93 13.22 -19.77 -25.60
C VAL A 93 12.60 -18.45 -25.15
N LEU A 94 13.09 -17.32 -25.67
CA LEU A 94 12.60 -15.99 -25.29
C LEU A 94 11.13 -15.81 -25.70
N ARG A 95 10.72 -16.31 -26.87
CA ARG A 95 9.33 -16.24 -27.32
C ARG A 95 8.35 -16.91 -26.35
N HIS A 96 8.72 -18.07 -25.82
CA HIS A 96 7.87 -18.79 -24.86
C HIS A 96 8.01 -18.27 -23.42
N ALA A 97 9.23 -17.96 -22.98
CA ALA A 97 9.49 -17.51 -21.62
C ALA A 97 9.03 -16.07 -21.37
N ALA A 98 9.23 -15.16 -22.33
CA ALA A 98 8.89 -13.75 -22.16
C ALA A 98 7.39 -13.54 -21.95
N ALA A 99 6.53 -14.30 -22.64
CA ALA A 99 5.09 -14.22 -22.46
C ALA A 99 4.67 -14.64 -21.03
N SER A 100 5.22 -15.76 -20.52
CA SER A 100 4.96 -16.23 -19.16
C SER A 100 5.44 -15.23 -18.11
N VAL A 101 6.70 -14.78 -18.23
CA VAL A 101 7.34 -13.83 -17.30
C VAL A 101 6.66 -12.45 -17.33
N PHE A 102 6.16 -12.03 -18.49
CA PHE A 102 5.36 -10.82 -18.64
C PHE A 102 4.04 -10.94 -17.89
N VAL A 103 3.26 -11.99 -18.11
CA VAL A 103 1.95 -12.17 -17.46
C VAL A 103 2.10 -12.20 -15.94
N THR A 104 3.09 -12.92 -15.41
CA THR A 104 3.33 -12.97 -13.96
C THR A 104 3.74 -11.61 -13.39
N SER A 105 4.65 -10.90 -14.06
CA SER A 105 5.13 -9.59 -13.58
C SER A 105 4.04 -8.52 -13.70
N PHE A 106 3.28 -8.53 -14.80
CA PHE A 106 2.19 -7.61 -15.06
C PHE A 106 1.05 -7.79 -14.06
N THR A 107 0.61 -9.03 -13.81
CA THR A 107 -0.46 -9.30 -12.83
C THR A 107 -0.03 -8.94 -11.41
N THR A 108 1.22 -9.22 -11.03
CA THR A 108 1.76 -8.83 -9.72
C THR A 108 1.87 -7.31 -9.60
N SER A 109 2.41 -6.62 -10.61
CA SER A 109 2.53 -5.15 -10.64
C SER A 109 1.15 -4.47 -10.59
N ALA A 110 0.18 -4.98 -11.36
CA ALA A 110 -1.20 -4.49 -11.35
C ALA A 110 -1.85 -4.59 -9.97
N ALA A 111 -1.65 -5.70 -9.25
CA ALA A 111 -2.16 -5.85 -7.88
C ALA A 111 -1.52 -4.85 -6.89
N PHE A 112 -0.28 -4.42 -7.11
CA PHE A 112 0.31 -3.34 -6.32
C PHE A 112 -0.22 -1.96 -6.74
N PHE A 113 -0.48 -1.73 -8.03
CA PHE A 113 -1.08 -0.48 -8.50
C PHE A 113 -2.52 -0.27 -8.03
N THR A 114 -3.29 -1.33 -7.74
CA THR A 114 -4.63 -1.16 -7.15
C THR A 114 -4.59 -0.46 -5.78
N ASN A 115 -3.46 -0.52 -5.07
CA ASN A 115 -3.28 0.19 -3.80
C ASN A 115 -3.28 1.72 -3.97
N MET A 116 -3.09 2.25 -5.19
CA MET A 116 -3.20 3.68 -5.48
C MET A 116 -4.63 4.23 -5.29
N ILE A 117 -5.64 3.37 -5.25
CA ILE A 117 -7.05 3.76 -5.00
C ILE A 117 -7.30 4.07 -3.52
N SER A 118 -6.45 3.58 -2.61
CA SER A 118 -6.57 3.83 -1.17
C SER A 118 -6.49 5.33 -0.85
N ARG A 119 -7.19 5.80 0.19
CA ARG A 119 -7.05 7.19 0.69
C ARG A 119 -5.77 7.40 1.53
N ILE A 120 -5.08 6.31 1.89
CA ILE A 120 -3.89 6.37 2.76
C ILE A 120 -2.64 6.58 1.90
N ALA A 121 -2.00 7.74 2.02
CA ALA A 121 -0.87 8.14 1.19
C ALA A 121 0.32 7.16 1.21
N TYR A 122 0.69 6.63 2.38
CA TYR A 122 1.78 5.65 2.48
C TYR A 122 1.49 4.37 1.72
N VAL A 123 0.21 3.94 1.67
CA VAL A 123 -0.22 2.74 0.93
C VAL A 123 -0.18 3.00 -0.57
N GLN A 124 -0.57 4.20 -1.02
CA GLN A 124 -0.46 4.61 -2.41
C GLN A 124 1.01 4.63 -2.87
N LEU A 125 1.90 5.25 -2.08
CA LEU A 125 3.32 5.36 -2.41
C LEU A 125 4.02 3.99 -2.44
N PHE A 126 3.71 3.12 -1.47
CA PHE A 126 4.17 1.74 -1.46
C PHE A 126 3.71 0.96 -2.71
N GLY A 127 2.43 1.08 -3.06
CA GLY A 127 1.87 0.44 -4.25
C GLY A 127 2.54 0.91 -5.54
N LEU A 128 2.71 2.22 -5.70
CA LEU A 128 3.39 2.83 -6.84
C LEU A 128 4.84 2.35 -6.95
N PHE A 129 5.60 2.41 -5.85
CA PHE A 129 7.00 1.99 -5.82
C PHE A 129 7.16 0.51 -6.16
N MET A 130 6.42 -0.37 -5.47
CA MET A 130 6.50 -1.81 -5.71
C MET A 130 6.06 -2.19 -7.13
N GLY A 131 4.97 -1.58 -7.62
CA GLY A 131 4.49 -1.80 -8.99
C GLY A 131 5.53 -1.46 -10.04
N LEU A 132 6.22 -0.32 -9.89
CA LEU A 132 7.34 0.08 -10.76
C LEU A 132 8.54 -0.85 -10.64
N CYS A 133 8.95 -1.21 -9.42
CA CYS A 133 10.07 -2.14 -9.20
C CYS A 133 9.86 -3.48 -9.91
N ILE A 134 8.64 -4.02 -9.89
CA ILE A 134 8.31 -5.28 -10.57
C ILE A 134 8.36 -5.12 -12.10
N LEU A 135 7.89 -3.99 -12.62
CA LEU A 135 7.98 -3.69 -14.05
C LEU A 135 9.44 -3.55 -14.51
N PHE A 136 10.26 -2.84 -13.74
CA PHE A 136 11.70 -2.76 -13.99
C PHE A 136 12.36 -4.12 -13.87
N ASN A 137 12.01 -4.92 -12.86
CA ASN A 137 12.51 -6.28 -12.73
C ASN A 137 12.16 -7.13 -13.96
N PHE A 138 10.96 -7.01 -14.53
CA PHE A 138 10.60 -7.67 -15.78
C PHE A 138 11.56 -7.28 -16.94
N LEU A 139 11.77 -5.98 -17.15
CA LEU A 139 12.66 -5.49 -18.20
C LEU A 139 14.10 -5.99 -17.99
N MET A 140 14.58 -5.93 -16.74
CA MET A 140 15.89 -6.44 -16.36
C MET A 140 15.99 -7.94 -16.59
N ASN A 141 14.98 -8.73 -16.23
CA ASN A 141 15.01 -10.18 -16.39
C ASN A 141 15.07 -10.59 -17.87
N VAL A 142 14.25 -9.97 -18.73
CA VAL A 142 14.22 -10.26 -20.17
C VAL A 142 15.54 -9.90 -20.85
N THR A 143 16.15 -8.77 -20.47
CA THR A 143 17.42 -8.31 -21.06
C THR A 143 18.63 -9.06 -20.48
N MET A 144 18.70 -9.21 -19.16
CA MET A 144 19.82 -9.87 -18.49
C MET A 144 19.88 -11.35 -18.78
N ILE A 145 18.76 -12.08 -18.91
CA ILE A 145 18.80 -13.53 -19.13
C ILE A 145 19.49 -13.87 -20.45
N VAL A 146 19.23 -13.06 -21.49
CA VAL A 146 19.89 -13.16 -22.80
C VAL A 146 21.39 -12.91 -22.65
N SER A 147 21.77 -11.85 -21.95
CA SER A 147 23.19 -11.52 -21.71
C SER A 147 23.91 -12.60 -20.88
N PHE A 148 23.28 -13.12 -19.83
CA PHE A 148 23.86 -14.15 -18.97
C PHE A 148 24.09 -15.46 -19.72
N VAL A 149 23.15 -15.89 -20.56
CA VAL A 149 23.32 -17.11 -21.36
C VAL A 149 24.50 -16.98 -22.32
N ILE A 150 24.63 -15.84 -23.02
CA ILE A 150 25.74 -15.61 -23.95
C ILE A 150 27.09 -15.57 -23.21
N VAL A 151 27.16 -14.88 -22.06
CA VAL A 151 28.37 -14.82 -21.23
C VAL A 151 28.74 -16.19 -20.70
N TYR A 152 27.76 -16.97 -20.25
CA TYR A 152 27.99 -18.32 -19.73
C TYR A 152 28.60 -19.24 -20.80
N GLU A 153 28.00 -19.29 -21.98
CA GLU A 153 28.47 -20.11 -23.10
C GLU A 153 29.84 -19.65 -23.64
N LYS A 154 30.03 -18.33 -23.84
CA LYS A 154 31.25 -17.81 -24.49
C LYS A 154 32.44 -17.61 -23.57
N ILE A 155 32.21 -17.39 -22.27
CA ILE A 155 33.26 -17.01 -21.32
C ILE A 155 33.39 -18.06 -20.21
N CYS A 156 32.30 -18.42 -19.52
CA CYS A 156 32.40 -19.29 -18.35
C CYS A 156 32.74 -20.74 -18.72
N GLU A 157 32.12 -21.30 -19.75
CA GLU A 157 32.40 -22.68 -20.18
C GLU A 157 33.86 -22.89 -20.64
N PRO A 158 34.42 -22.08 -21.56
CA PRO A 158 35.81 -22.26 -21.99
C PRO A 158 36.83 -21.92 -20.89
N LEU A 159 36.51 -21.01 -19.97
CA LEU A 159 37.38 -20.62 -18.87
C LEU A 159 37.41 -21.69 -17.77
N SER A 160 36.27 -22.32 -17.48
CA SER A 160 36.18 -23.52 -16.63
C SER A 160 36.97 -24.69 -17.22
N ALA A 161 36.83 -24.93 -18.53
CA ALA A 161 37.59 -25.97 -19.23
C ALA A 161 39.11 -25.70 -19.28
N ARG A 162 39.55 -24.43 -19.31
CA ARG A 162 40.97 -24.04 -19.37
C ARG A 162 41.67 -24.05 -18.01
N PHE A 163 40.99 -23.65 -16.93
CA PHE A 163 41.67 -23.41 -15.67
C PHE A 163 41.94 -24.68 -14.86
N GLY A 164 41.25 -25.81 -15.08
CA GLY A 164 41.59 -27.11 -14.47
C GLY A 164 41.73 -27.12 -12.92
N LEU A 165 41.34 -26.05 -12.23
CA LEU A 165 41.58 -25.83 -10.81
C LEU A 165 40.67 -26.70 -9.92
N PHE A 166 39.67 -27.35 -10.52
CA PHE A 166 38.71 -28.22 -9.86
C PHE A 166 38.77 -29.67 -10.39
N ASN A 167 39.94 -30.21 -10.71
CA ASN A 167 40.02 -31.53 -11.38
C ASN A 167 39.97 -32.77 -10.46
N HIS A 168 39.86 -32.64 -9.12
CA HIS A 168 39.76 -33.82 -8.21
C HIS A 168 38.44 -33.96 -7.42
N PHE A 169 37.75 -32.86 -7.09
CA PHE A 169 36.37 -32.88 -6.57
C PHE A 169 35.21 -32.96 -7.62
N PRO A 170 35.40 -32.84 -8.95
CA PRO A 170 34.30 -32.66 -9.88
C PRO A 170 33.61 -33.99 -10.18
N GLU A 171 34.31 -35.13 -10.25
CA GLU A 171 33.67 -36.38 -10.65
C GLU A 171 32.61 -36.86 -9.65
N VAL A 172 32.85 -36.68 -8.35
CA VAL A 172 31.89 -37.05 -7.31
C VAL A 172 30.75 -36.05 -7.26
N PHE A 173 31.06 -34.75 -7.32
CA PHE A 173 30.05 -33.69 -7.35
C PHE A 173 29.16 -33.76 -8.60
N ASP A 174 29.75 -34.00 -9.76
CA ASP A 174 29.05 -34.20 -11.04
C ASP A 174 28.22 -35.49 -11.00
N LYS A 175 28.76 -36.61 -10.48
CA LYS A 175 27.96 -37.83 -10.28
C LYS A 175 26.76 -37.58 -9.35
N ILE A 176 26.97 -36.84 -8.25
CA ILE A 176 25.90 -36.47 -7.32
C ILE A 176 24.89 -35.54 -8.01
N MET A 177 25.32 -34.50 -8.70
CA MET A 177 24.45 -33.55 -9.40
C MET A 177 23.68 -34.18 -10.55
N ILE A 178 24.31 -35.08 -11.31
CA ILE A 178 23.65 -35.87 -12.36
C ILE A 178 22.60 -36.80 -11.72
N THR A 179 22.93 -37.47 -10.61
CA THR A 179 21.99 -38.33 -9.90
C THR A 179 20.82 -37.54 -9.33
N LEU A 180 21.09 -36.37 -8.74
CA LEU A 180 20.09 -35.46 -8.19
C LEU A 180 19.19 -34.89 -9.31
N THR A 181 19.77 -34.52 -10.45
CA THR A 181 19.01 -34.03 -11.61
C THR A 181 18.11 -35.12 -12.18
N ARG A 182 18.58 -36.37 -12.28
CA ARG A 182 17.77 -37.51 -12.71
C ARG A 182 16.64 -37.81 -11.72
N LEU A 183 16.92 -37.76 -10.43
CA LEU A 183 15.91 -37.93 -9.38
C LEU A 183 14.86 -36.82 -9.47
N ASN A 184 15.30 -35.57 -9.60
CA ASN A 184 14.43 -34.40 -9.76
C ASN A 184 13.54 -34.54 -10.99
N HIS A 185 14.13 -34.88 -12.14
CA HIS A 185 13.40 -35.11 -13.37
C HIS A 185 12.36 -36.24 -13.20
N ALA A 186 12.74 -37.37 -12.59
CA ALA A 186 11.80 -38.46 -12.33
C ALA A 186 10.65 -38.03 -11.40
N ILE A 187 10.94 -37.27 -10.36
CA ILE A 187 9.93 -36.73 -9.43
C ILE A 187 8.95 -35.82 -10.16
N PHE A 188 9.44 -34.80 -10.87
CA PHE A 188 8.58 -33.79 -11.50
C PHE A 188 7.87 -34.26 -12.77
N THR A 189 8.50 -35.10 -13.59
CA THR A 189 7.91 -35.51 -14.87
C THR A 189 7.09 -36.79 -14.75
N VAL A 190 7.43 -37.69 -13.83
CA VAL A 190 6.80 -39.01 -13.72
C VAL A 190 5.95 -39.13 -12.46
N TYR A 191 6.53 -38.89 -11.28
CA TYR A 191 5.83 -39.18 -10.02
C TYR A 191 4.73 -38.16 -9.70
N ILE A 192 5.03 -36.85 -9.76
CA ILE A 192 4.05 -35.79 -9.45
C ILE A 192 2.82 -35.88 -10.37
N PRO A 193 2.93 -35.96 -11.71
CA PRO A 193 1.76 -36.05 -12.58
C PRO A 193 0.95 -37.33 -12.36
N ARG A 194 1.63 -38.48 -12.14
CA ARG A 194 0.94 -39.75 -11.82
C ARG A 194 0.15 -39.65 -10.52
N ILE A 195 0.71 -39.02 -9.50
CA ILE A 195 0.04 -38.79 -8.20
C ILE A 195 -1.17 -37.86 -8.39
N ILE A 196 -0.99 -36.73 -9.08
CA ILE A 196 -2.08 -35.75 -9.33
C ILE A 196 -3.22 -36.39 -10.12
N ILE A 197 -2.92 -37.16 -11.19
CA ILE A 197 -3.96 -37.80 -12.01
C ILE A 197 -4.68 -38.89 -11.22
N LYS A 198 -3.95 -39.72 -10.45
CA LYS A 198 -4.53 -40.82 -9.67
C LYS A 198 -5.36 -40.31 -8.48
N LEU A 199 -4.93 -39.23 -7.82
CA LEU A 199 -5.58 -38.65 -6.65
C LEU A 199 -6.46 -37.44 -6.98
N ARG A 200 -6.78 -37.18 -8.27
CA ARG A 200 -7.43 -35.93 -8.71
C ARG A 200 -8.68 -35.57 -7.92
N TYR A 201 -9.58 -36.53 -7.70
CA TYR A 201 -10.83 -36.28 -7.00
C TYR A 201 -10.61 -36.03 -5.51
N ILE A 202 -9.68 -36.75 -4.89
CA ILE A 202 -9.31 -36.57 -3.49
C ILE A 202 -8.71 -35.18 -3.29
N LEU A 203 -7.79 -34.76 -4.16
CA LEU A 203 -7.18 -33.42 -4.11
C LEU A 203 -8.22 -32.32 -4.29
N ILE A 204 -9.11 -32.45 -5.29
CA ILE A 204 -10.19 -31.48 -5.52
C ILE A 204 -11.09 -31.36 -4.28
N ILE A 205 -11.52 -32.48 -3.70
CA ILE A 205 -12.37 -32.47 -2.50
C ILE A 205 -11.64 -31.83 -1.31
N ILE A 206 -10.36 -32.17 -1.08
CA ILE A 206 -9.58 -31.60 0.02
C ILE A 206 -9.40 -30.09 -0.14
N PHE A 207 -9.01 -29.60 -1.32
CA PHE A 207 -8.84 -28.17 -1.57
C PHE A 207 -10.16 -27.41 -1.52
N LEU A 208 -11.26 -28.03 -1.96
CA LEU A 208 -12.60 -27.43 -1.87
C LEU A 208 -13.06 -27.32 -0.41
N ILE A 209 -12.88 -28.35 0.39
CA ILE A 209 -13.17 -28.30 1.83
C ILE A 209 -12.27 -27.26 2.51
N LEU A 210 -10.97 -27.24 2.23
CA LEU A 210 -10.04 -26.25 2.79
C LEU A 210 -10.43 -24.82 2.40
N GLY A 211 -10.87 -24.61 1.16
CA GLY A 211 -11.36 -23.32 0.67
C GLY A 211 -12.64 -22.86 1.36
N ILE A 212 -13.62 -23.76 1.54
CA ILE A 212 -14.87 -23.45 2.25
C ILE A 212 -14.59 -23.16 3.73
N VAL A 213 -13.75 -23.97 4.38
CA VAL A 213 -13.34 -23.75 5.78
C VAL A 213 -12.59 -22.43 5.92
N GLY A 214 -11.67 -22.12 5.01
CA GLY A 214 -10.97 -20.82 4.99
C GLY A 214 -11.93 -19.64 4.83
N LEU A 215 -12.90 -19.75 3.91
CA LEU A 215 -13.93 -18.74 3.70
C LEU A 215 -14.79 -18.56 4.97
N PHE A 216 -15.19 -19.65 5.61
CA PHE A 216 -15.92 -19.61 6.87
C PHE A 216 -15.14 -18.92 8.00
N ILE A 217 -13.84 -19.22 8.15
CA ILE A 217 -12.97 -18.62 9.17
C ILE A 217 -12.81 -17.12 8.95
N VAL A 218 -12.60 -16.69 7.70
CA VAL A 218 -12.39 -15.28 7.34
C VAL A 218 -13.67 -14.45 7.51
N PHE A 219 -14.84 -14.98 7.16
CA PHE A 219 -16.09 -14.21 7.15
C PHE A 219 -17.01 -14.42 8.37
N TYR A 220 -16.98 -15.59 9.04
CA TYR A 220 -17.92 -15.91 10.11
C TYR A 220 -17.31 -15.84 11.52
N HIS A 221 -16.25 -16.60 11.80
CA HIS A 221 -15.55 -16.57 13.10
C HIS A 221 -14.16 -17.23 12.97
N PRO A 222 -13.06 -16.60 13.40
CA PRO A 222 -12.94 -15.41 14.25
C PRO A 222 -13.06 -14.05 13.55
N LYS A 223 -13.25 -14.01 12.22
CA LYS A 223 -13.26 -12.79 11.40
C LYS A 223 -11.94 -12.02 11.46
N LEU A 224 -11.68 -11.20 10.44
CA LEU A 224 -10.61 -10.22 10.52
C LEU A 224 -11.11 -9.04 11.38
N THR A 225 -10.78 -9.06 12.67
CA THR A 225 -11.07 -7.95 13.58
C THR A 225 -9.98 -6.89 13.47
N PRO A 226 -10.33 -5.58 13.47
CA PRO A 226 -9.32 -4.54 13.61
C PRO A 226 -8.54 -4.73 14.94
N PRO A 227 -7.31 -4.20 15.03
CA PRO A 227 -6.52 -4.29 16.26
C PRO A 227 -7.31 -3.67 17.42
N LYS A 228 -7.35 -4.38 18.55
CA LYS A 228 -8.02 -3.91 19.77
C LYS A 228 -7.20 -2.86 20.51
N SER A 229 -5.88 -2.92 20.39
CA SER A 229 -4.99 -1.91 20.96
C SER A 229 -4.95 -0.67 20.06
N ARG A 230 -5.03 0.50 20.68
CA ARG A 230 -4.78 1.78 20.01
C ARG A 230 -3.31 1.95 19.61
N ARG A 231 -2.42 1.22 20.29
CA ARG A 231 -0.97 1.32 20.12
C ARG A 231 -0.53 0.47 18.94
N TYR A 232 0.36 1.02 18.11
CA TYR A 232 0.99 0.30 17.02
C TYR A 232 2.13 -0.55 17.57
N GLN A 233 2.18 -1.81 17.16
CA GLN A 233 3.31 -2.69 17.42
C GLN A 233 4.39 -2.46 16.36
N PHE A 234 5.60 -2.08 16.78
CA PHE A 234 6.74 -1.86 15.89
C PHE A 234 7.73 -3.02 15.91
N PHE A 235 7.96 -3.61 17.09
CA PHE A 235 8.88 -4.73 17.27
C PHE A 235 8.14 -6.04 17.56
N GLN A 236 8.88 -7.15 17.65
CA GLN A 236 8.33 -8.41 18.13
C GLN A 236 7.88 -8.26 19.59
N LEU A 237 6.81 -8.95 19.99
CA LEU A 237 6.30 -8.93 21.38
C LEU A 237 7.32 -9.42 22.42
N SER A 238 8.36 -10.15 22.00
CA SER A 238 9.49 -10.55 22.84
C SER A 238 10.41 -9.40 23.21
N HIS A 239 10.40 -8.30 22.44
CA HIS A 239 11.26 -7.15 22.65
C HIS A 239 10.88 -6.41 23.95
N PRO A 240 11.84 -5.99 24.79
CA PRO A 240 11.54 -5.34 26.07
C PRO A 240 10.59 -4.14 25.97
N PHE A 241 10.71 -3.30 24.93
CA PHE A 241 9.80 -2.17 24.72
C PHE A 241 8.36 -2.60 24.46
N GLU A 242 8.14 -3.60 23.60
CA GLU A 242 6.79 -4.10 23.30
C GLU A 242 6.21 -4.87 24.48
N ARG A 243 7.05 -5.66 25.16
CA ARG A 243 6.66 -6.37 26.36
C ARG A 243 6.21 -5.41 27.46
N PHE A 244 6.92 -4.30 27.63
CA PHE A 244 6.51 -3.26 28.57
C PHE A 244 5.15 -2.69 28.17
N GLU A 245 4.98 -2.27 26.91
CA GLU A 245 3.74 -1.65 26.42
C GLU A 245 2.51 -2.58 26.50
N TYR A 246 2.66 -3.87 26.14
CA TYR A 246 1.52 -4.79 26.01
C TYR A 246 1.27 -5.68 27.22
N GLN A 247 2.28 -5.94 28.08
CA GLN A 247 2.12 -6.87 29.21
C GLN A 247 2.22 -6.17 30.56
N MET A 248 3.11 -5.17 30.71
CA MET A 248 3.46 -4.65 32.03
C MET A 248 2.89 -3.26 32.32
N ARG A 249 2.65 -2.45 31.29
CA ARG A 249 2.21 -1.05 31.46
C ARG A 249 0.90 -0.95 32.23
N ASP A 250 -0.03 -1.87 32.01
CA ASP A 250 -1.33 -1.90 32.67
C ASP A 250 -1.24 -2.33 34.16
N GLU A 251 -0.07 -2.75 34.64
CA GLU A 251 0.17 -3.03 36.07
C GLU A 251 0.50 -1.75 36.87
N PHE A 252 0.81 -0.65 36.18
CA PHE A 252 1.26 0.60 36.80
C PHE A 252 0.13 1.64 36.84
N LEU A 253 -0.26 2.04 38.06
CA LEU A 253 -1.39 2.94 38.30
C LEU A 253 -1.30 4.29 37.57
N SER A 254 -0.09 4.83 37.39
CA SER A 254 0.12 6.10 36.67
C SER A 254 -0.38 6.04 35.22
N TYR A 255 -0.09 4.94 34.53
CA TYR A 255 -0.50 4.75 33.13
C TYR A 255 -1.98 4.39 33.03
N ILE A 256 -2.52 3.64 33.99
CA ILE A 256 -3.95 3.35 34.07
C ILE A 256 -4.75 4.66 34.20
N ASN A 257 -4.31 5.57 35.06
CA ASN A 257 -5.00 6.84 35.25
C ASN A 257 -4.89 7.72 34.00
N GLU A 258 -3.70 7.82 33.40
CA GLU A 258 -3.52 8.59 32.15
C GLU A 258 -4.38 8.05 31.00
N ASP A 259 -4.46 6.72 30.84
CA ASP A 259 -5.30 6.12 29.80
C ASP A 259 -6.78 6.30 30.15
N LYS A 260 -7.20 6.13 31.41
CA LYS A 260 -8.59 6.40 31.83
C LYS A 260 -9.01 7.84 31.61
N ASP A 261 -8.15 8.81 31.88
CA ASP A 261 -8.43 10.23 31.66
C ASP A 261 -8.56 10.56 30.17
N ASN A 262 -7.77 9.89 29.32
CA ASN A 262 -7.84 10.07 27.86
C ASN A 262 -9.02 9.33 27.21
N ILE A 263 -9.52 8.26 27.84
CA ILE A 263 -10.55 7.38 27.29
C ILE A 263 -11.94 7.75 27.82
N THR A 264 -12.03 8.17 29.08
CA THR A 264 -13.30 8.50 29.75
C THR A 264 -13.66 9.95 29.46
N ASN A 265 -14.83 10.17 28.88
CA ASN A 265 -15.36 11.48 28.57
C ASN A 265 -14.39 12.36 27.74
N PRO A 266 -13.99 11.86 26.55
CA PRO A 266 -13.03 12.56 25.70
C PRO A 266 -13.54 13.95 25.32
N LEU A 267 -12.60 14.86 25.12
CA LEU A 267 -12.86 16.24 24.79
C LEU A 267 -13.27 16.37 23.32
N LEU A 268 -14.47 16.92 23.09
CA LEU A 268 -14.95 17.34 21.79
C LEU A 268 -14.72 18.84 21.63
N VAL A 269 -14.07 19.22 20.53
CA VAL A 269 -13.85 20.62 20.17
C VAL A 269 -14.75 20.96 19.00
N PHE A 270 -15.64 21.92 19.20
CA PHE A 270 -16.41 22.53 18.13
C PHE A 270 -15.62 23.70 17.56
N VAL A 271 -15.55 23.80 16.23
CA VAL A 271 -14.79 24.83 15.53
C VAL A 271 -15.68 25.47 14.47
N PHE A 272 -15.95 26.76 14.60
CA PHE A 272 -16.73 27.53 13.63
C PHE A 272 -15.85 28.60 12.98
N GLY A 273 -16.06 28.85 11.69
CA GLY A 273 -15.37 29.92 10.95
C GLY A 273 -14.13 29.47 10.17
N ILE A 274 -13.81 28.18 10.21
CA ILE A 274 -12.75 27.56 9.40
C ILE A 274 -13.41 26.57 8.44
N GLU A 275 -12.92 26.50 7.20
CA GLU A 275 -13.41 25.57 6.19
C GLU A 275 -12.69 24.22 6.30
N ASP A 276 -13.44 23.11 6.20
CA ASP A 276 -12.90 21.74 6.17
C ASP A 276 -12.26 21.40 4.81
N THR A 277 -11.21 22.14 4.47
CA THR A 277 -10.40 21.89 3.26
C THR A 277 -8.98 21.53 3.65
N ASP A 278 -8.59 20.29 3.36
CA ASP A 278 -7.20 19.88 3.52
C ASP A 278 -6.36 20.47 2.39
N LEU A 279 -5.50 21.43 2.73
CA LEU A 279 -4.57 22.07 1.80
C LEU A 279 -3.28 21.27 1.62
N VAL A 280 -3.03 20.29 2.49
CA VAL A 280 -1.78 19.52 2.52
C VAL A 280 -1.80 18.49 1.41
N HIS A 281 -0.67 18.34 0.73
CA HIS A 281 -0.56 17.34 -0.31
C HIS A 281 -0.40 15.95 0.32
N PRO A 282 -1.20 14.93 -0.07
CA PRO A 282 -1.18 13.62 0.60
C PRO A 282 0.20 12.96 0.66
N PHE A 283 1.03 13.15 -0.37
CA PHE A 283 2.37 12.54 -0.45
C PHE A 283 3.47 13.29 0.32
N ASN A 284 3.22 14.55 0.73
CA ASN A 284 4.19 15.39 1.44
C ASN A 284 3.51 16.02 2.67
N PRO A 285 3.23 15.22 3.73
CA PRO A 285 2.50 15.71 4.90
C PRO A 285 3.23 16.83 5.66
N ASP A 286 4.58 16.85 5.58
CA ASP A 286 5.39 17.85 6.29
C ASP A 286 5.35 19.25 5.64
N GLN A 287 4.87 19.33 4.40
CA GLN A 287 4.84 20.58 3.64
C GLN A 287 3.51 21.29 3.84
N GLN A 288 3.51 22.26 4.76
CA GLN A 288 2.37 23.17 4.93
C GLN A 288 2.18 24.01 3.67
N ARG A 289 0.95 24.04 3.16
CA ARG A 289 0.56 24.87 2.03
C ARG A 289 -0.19 26.09 2.54
N TYR A 290 0.20 27.24 2.04
CA TYR A 290 -0.40 28.52 2.41
C TYR A 290 -1.28 29.03 1.27
N ILE A 291 -2.46 29.52 1.62
CA ILE A 291 -3.32 30.32 0.74
C ILE A 291 -3.44 31.69 1.41
N ASP A 292 -3.14 32.76 0.67
CA ASP A 292 -3.19 34.14 1.18
C ASP A 292 -2.31 34.41 2.44
N ASN A 293 -1.18 33.71 2.56
CA ASN A 293 -0.26 33.69 3.72
C ASN A 293 -0.80 33.02 5.00
N ASP A 294 -2.00 32.47 4.96
CA ASP A 294 -2.57 31.68 6.06
C ASP A 294 -2.52 30.18 5.69
N ASN A 295 -2.33 29.33 6.69
CA ASN A 295 -2.37 27.86 6.54
C ASN A 295 -3.78 27.28 6.74
N LEU A 296 -4.76 28.15 7.02
CA LEU A 296 -6.16 27.82 7.26
C LEU A 296 -7.03 28.67 6.33
N VAL A 297 -8.04 28.05 5.72
CA VAL A 297 -9.04 28.76 4.93
C VAL A 297 -10.18 29.16 5.86
N TYR A 298 -10.42 30.47 5.97
CA TYR A 298 -11.49 31.00 6.82
C TYR A 298 -12.79 31.15 6.04
N ASN A 299 -13.89 30.74 6.66
CA ASN A 299 -15.22 30.88 6.10
C ASN A 299 -15.70 32.34 6.23
N LYS A 300 -15.68 33.08 5.11
CA LYS A 300 -16.12 34.48 5.05
C LYS A 300 -17.64 34.67 5.17
N LYS A 301 -18.43 33.58 5.16
CA LYS A 301 -19.88 33.65 5.27
C LYS A 301 -20.38 33.81 6.70
N ILE A 302 -19.56 33.47 7.71
CA ILE A 302 -19.94 33.58 9.12
C ILE A 302 -19.65 34.98 9.64
N ASP A 303 -20.68 35.70 10.08
CA ASP A 303 -20.52 36.96 10.81
C ASP A 303 -20.76 36.72 12.31
N PHE A 304 -19.68 36.67 13.08
CA PHE A 304 -19.72 36.50 14.54
C PHE A 304 -20.16 37.76 15.30
N TYR A 305 -20.28 38.90 14.62
CA TYR A 305 -20.71 40.16 15.23
C TYR A 305 -22.22 40.40 15.12
N ASP A 306 -22.91 39.54 14.38
CA ASP A 306 -24.37 39.62 14.23
C ASP A 306 -25.08 39.15 15.51
N PRO A 307 -26.02 39.95 16.07
CA PRO A 307 -26.78 39.57 17.26
C PRO A 307 -27.54 38.24 17.12
N ASP A 308 -28.02 37.92 15.91
CA ASP A 308 -28.77 36.69 15.66
C ASP A 308 -27.87 35.45 15.73
N THR A 309 -26.63 35.54 15.24
CA THR A 309 -25.59 34.51 15.41
C THR A 309 -25.29 34.25 16.90
N LEU A 310 -25.17 35.30 17.72
CA LEU A 310 -24.94 35.14 19.17
C LEU A 310 -26.13 34.50 19.89
N ARG A 311 -27.35 34.84 19.48
CA ARG A 311 -28.58 34.21 20.00
C ARG A 311 -28.66 32.74 19.61
N TRP A 312 -28.21 32.41 18.41
CA TRP A 312 -28.10 31.02 17.95
C TRP A 312 -27.11 30.24 18.81
N PHE A 313 -25.91 30.76 19.08
CA PHE A 313 -24.93 30.11 19.96
C PHE A 313 -25.46 29.87 21.38
N ASP A 314 -26.20 30.83 21.97
CA ASP A 314 -26.84 30.63 23.28
C ASP A 314 -27.90 29.50 23.23
N THR A 315 -28.72 29.46 22.17
CA THR A 315 -29.71 28.40 21.97
C THR A 315 -29.03 27.04 21.79
N PHE A 316 -27.95 27.00 21.01
CA PHE A 316 -27.17 25.81 20.75
C PHE A 316 -26.52 25.24 22.01
N LEU A 317 -25.87 26.07 22.83
CA LEU A 317 -25.27 25.64 24.09
C LEU A 317 -26.31 25.16 25.10
N LYS A 318 -27.49 25.81 25.17
CA LYS A 318 -28.63 25.34 25.98
C LYS A 318 -29.11 23.95 25.54
N ASP A 319 -29.15 23.70 24.24
CA ASP A 319 -29.57 22.42 23.68
C ASP A 319 -28.51 21.31 23.87
N LEU A 320 -27.22 21.65 23.77
CA LEU A 320 -26.13 20.73 24.13
C LEU A 320 -26.22 20.30 25.59
N ASN A 321 -26.56 21.23 26.49
CA ASN A 321 -26.73 20.95 27.91
C ASN A 321 -27.95 20.05 28.20
N ARG A 322 -28.94 20.01 27.29
CA ARG A 322 -30.11 19.12 27.40
C ARG A 322 -29.85 17.72 26.83
N SER A 323 -28.83 17.57 26.00
CA SER A 323 -28.52 16.30 25.35
C SER A 323 -27.79 15.35 26.29
N GLU A 324 -28.21 14.09 26.33
CA GLU A 324 -27.56 13.04 27.11
C GLU A 324 -26.20 12.61 26.52
N LEU A 325 -25.87 13.07 25.30
CA LEU A 325 -24.62 12.76 24.64
C LEU A 325 -23.43 13.47 25.29
N PHE A 326 -23.63 14.56 26.01
CA PHE A 326 -22.53 15.38 26.51
C PHE A 326 -22.49 15.43 28.04
N THR A 327 -21.30 15.61 28.60
CA THR A 327 -21.08 15.82 30.05
C THR A 327 -20.37 17.15 30.29
N ASN A 328 -20.53 17.71 31.50
CA ASN A 328 -19.90 18.96 31.93
C ASN A 328 -20.20 20.18 31.03
N VAL A 329 -21.29 20.17 30.25
CA VAL A 329 -21.67 21.31 29.39
C VAL A 329 -21.95 22.56 30.23
N GLN A 330 -22.40 22.38 31.48
CA GLN A 330 -22.69 23.47 32.40
C GLN A 330 -21.49 24.40 32.63
N ASP A 331 -20.26 23.87 32.71
CA ASP A 331 -19.07 24.72 32.93
C ASP A 331 -18.77 25.57 31.69
N THR A 332 -18.91 24.98 30.49
CA THR A 332 -18.76 25.70 29.22
C THR A 332 -19.84 26.77 29.09
N TYR A 333 -21.08 26.47 29.48
CA TYR A 333 -22.18 27.43 29.50
C TYR A 333 -21.96 28.54 30.54
N ALA A 334 -21.40 28.23 31.71
CA ALA A 334 -21.07 29.23 32.73
C ALA A 334 -20.00 30.23 32.22
N HIS A 335 -18.97 29.73 31.52
CA HIS A 335 -18.00 30.59 30.85
C HIS A 335 -18.64 31.45 29.76
N TRP A 336 -19.59 30.89 28.98
CA TRP A 336 -20.34 31.64 27.98
C TRP A 336 -21.16 32.77 28.61
N LEU A 337 -21.87 32.50 29.71
CA LEU A 337 -22.60 33.52 30.47
C LEU A 337 -21.67 34.61 31.02
N THR A 338 -20.48 34.23 31.49
CA THR A 338 -19.48 35.18 31.99
C THR A 338 -19.02 36.13 30.90
N ILE A 339 -18.81 35.63 29.67
CA ILE A 339 -18.50 36.46 28.51
C ILE A 339 -19.66 37.42 28.22
N GLY A 340 -20.91 36.96 28.26
CA GLY A 340 -22.08 37.82 28.08
C GLY A 340 -22.14 38.94 29.12
N GLN A 341 -21.84 38.64 30.39
CA GLN A 341 -21.77 39.64 31.46
C GLN A 341 -20.64 40.64 31.25
N LEU A 342 -19.47 40.21 30.76
CA LEU A 342 -18.37 41.10 30.41
C LEU A 342 -18.75 42.02 29.24
N LEU A 343 -19.37 41.48 28.19
CA LEU A 343 -19.88 42.26 27.06
C LEU A 343 -20.88 43.33 27.52
N ARG A 344 -21.78 42.97 28.45
CA ARG A 344 -22.69 43.92 29.11
C ARG A 344 -21.91 45.03 29.82
N GLY A 345 -20.97 44.68 30.69
CA GLY A 345 -20.16 45.64 31.44
C GLY A 345 -19.42 46.63 30.53
N PHE A 346 -18.90 46.16 29.40
CA PHE A 346 -18.21 47.00 28.42
C PHE A 346 -19.15 47.96 27.67
N LEU A 347 -20.45 47.68 27.58
CA LEU A 347 -21.43 48.57 26.95
C LEU A 347 -22.09 49.51 27.97
N THR A 348 -22.37 49.04 29.19
CA THR A 348 -23.03 49.83 30.24
C THR A 348 -22.09 50.83 30.92
N SER A 349 -20.76 50.68 30.79
CA SER A 349 -19.78 51.67 31.26
C SER A 349 -20.00 53.08 30.67
N ASN A 350 -20.85 53.24 29.64
CA ASN A 350 -21.21 54.52 29.04
C ASN A 350 -22.67 54.96 29.28
N SER A 351 -23.53 54.18 29.95
CA SER A 351 -24.98 54.47 30.07
C SER A 351 -25.54 54.17 31.46
N ASN A 352 -26.06 55.22 32.12
CA ASN A 352 -26.65 55.21 33.47
C ASN A 352 -28.05 54.56 33.57
N ASN A 353 -28.41 53.63 32.68
CA ASN A 353 -29.75 53.04 32.68
C ASN A 353 -29.73 51.62 33.27
N ASP A 354 -30.18 51.52 34.52
CA ASP A 354 -30.50 50.27 35.22
C ASP A 354 -31.74 49.61 34.61
N ILE A 355 -31.53 48.83 33.55
CA ILE A 355 -32.52 47.86 33.08
C ILE A 355 -32.24 46.53 33.82
N LYS A 356 -33.26 46.00 34.51
CA LYS A 356 -33.21 44.67 35.15
C LYS A 356 -33.12 43.60 34.07
N TYR A 357 -31.92 43.06 33.86
CA TYR A 357 -31.70 41.88 33.01
C TYR A 357 -31.56 40.63 33.88
N ASN A 358 -32.05 39.49 33.40
CA ASN A 358 -31.90 38.19 34.05
C ASN A 358 -30.43 37.78 34.07
N GLU A 359 -29.88 37.45 35.24
CA GLU A 359 -28.49 36.98 35.39
C GLU A 359 -28.26 35.58 34.78
N ASN A 360 -29.35 34.86 34.49
CA ASN A 360 -29.36 33.50 33.96
C ASN A 360 -29.40 33.41 32.43
N GLU A 361 -29.40 34.55 31.72
CA GLU A 361 -29.45 34.59 30.26
C GLU A 361 -28.23 35.29 29.68
N PHE A 362 -27.74 34.78 28.55
CA PHE A 362 -26.64 35.42 27.83
C PHE A 362 -27.09 36.78 27.29
N PHE A 363 -26.31 37.82 27.60
CA PHE A 363 -26.58 39.17 27.12
C PHE A 363 -26.19 39.31 25.65
N VAL A 364 -27.17 39.56 24.79
CA VAL A 364 -26.98 39.82 23.35
C VAL A 364 -27.07 41.34 23.09
N PRO A 365 -26.03 41.98 22.51
CA PRO A 365 -26.10 43.39 22.12
C PRO A 365 -27.18 43.65 21.07
N SER A 366 -27.80 44.84 21.11
CA SER A 366 -28.92 45.21 20.23
C SER A 366 -28.52 45.46 18.78
N THR A 367 -27.29 45.91 18.54
CA THR A 367 -26.82 46.22 17.19
C THR A 367 -25.46 45.58 16.93
N ARG A 368 -25.19 45.27 15.67
CA ARG A 368 -23.88 44.76 15.20
C ARG A 368 -22.71 45.67 15.62
N ASN A 369 -22.92 46.98 15.63
CA ASN A 369 -21.88 47.93 16.03
C ASN A 369 -21.59 47.86 17.53
N ASP A 370 -22.62 47.68 18.36
CA ASP A 370 -22.47 47.47 19.81
C ASP A 370 -21.72 46.16 20.08
N THR A 371 -22.05 45.09 19.35
CA THR A 371 -21.31 43.81 19.43
C THR A 371 -19.84 43.99 19.07
N MET A 372 -19.53 44.71 17.99
CA MET A 372 -18.16 44.96 17.56
C MET A 372 -17.38 45.77 18.61
N ILE A 373 -17.98 46.80 19.22
CA ILE A 373 -17.35 47.60 20.27
C ILE A 373 -17.11 46.76 21.52
N ALA A 374 -18.11 45.99 21.96
CA ALA A 374 -18.01 45.15 23.16
C ALA A 374 -16.96 44.04 22.99
N MET A 375 -16.97 43.37 21.83
CA MET A 375 -16.05 42.28 21.53
C MET A 375 -14.59 42.77 21.37
N ASN A 376 -14.39 43.95 20.76
CA ASN A 376 -13.05 44.56 20.70
C ASN A 376 -12.50 44.93 22.08
N ARG A 377 -13.36 45.41 22.99
CA ARG A 377 -12.98 45.68 24.39
C ARG A 377 -12.67 44.40 25.14
N LEU A 378 -13.49 43.35 24.93
CA LEU A 378 -13.24 42.02 25.46
C LEU A 378 -11.88 41.49 25.00
N PHE A 379 -11.56 41.53 23.71
CA PHE A 379 -10.28 41.04 23.21
C PHE A 379 -9.08 41.82 23.71
N ARG A 380 -9.19 43.14 23.89
CA ARG A 380 -8.12 43.91 24.55
C ARG A 380 -7.93 43.52 26.01
N PHE A 381 -9.04 43.40 26.76
CA PHE A 381 -8.99 42.95 28.15
C PHE A 381 -8.36 41.55 28.27
N VAL A 382 -8.75 40.65 27.36
CA VAL A 382 -8.26 39.28 27.28
C VAL A 382 -6.79 39.22 26.84
N SER A 383 -6.36 40.04 25.87
CA SER A 383 -4.96 40.09 25.43
C SER A 383 -4.02 40.66 26.50
N ASP A 384 -4.51 41.61 27.29
CA ASP A 384 -3.77 42.20 28.41
C ASP A 384 -3.66 41.22 29.58
N SER A 385 -4.67 40.34 29.73
CA SER A 385 -4.61 39.19 30.64
C SER A 385 -3.79 38.05 30.01
N LYS A 386 -2.55 37.86 30.43
CA LYS A 386 -1.70 36.72 30.00
C LYS A 386 -2.28 35.31 30.28
N GLN A 387 -3.52 35.21 30.78
CA GLN A 387 -4.18 33.98 31.20
C GLN A 387 -4.98 33.26 30.10
N VAL A 388 -5.26 33.89 28.96
CA VAL A 388 -6.19 33.33 27.94
C VAL A 388 -5.52 32.96 26.61
N LEU A 389 -4.24 33.31 26.43
CA LEU A 389 -3.50 33.03 25.19
C LEU A 389 -3.12 31.56 24.98
N SER A 390 -3.58 30.65 25.82
CA SER A 390 -3.25 29.24 25.69
C SER A 390 -4.42 28.32 26.03
N SER A 391 -5.41 28.29 25.15
CA SER A 391 -6.31 27.14 24.99
C SER A 391 -5.73 26.09 24.03
N ASN A 392 -4.54 26.34 23.47
CA ASN A 392 -3.90 25.49 22.45
C ASN A 392 -2.54 24.93 22.89
N ASP A 393 -1.97 25.32 24.05
CA ASP A 393 -0.87 24.52 24.61
C ASP A 393 -1.48 23.24 25.19
N GLY A 394 -1.06 22.11 24.64
CA GLY A 394 -1.27 20.78 25.24
C GLY A 394 -0.58 20.58 26.60
N ASN A 395 -0.25 21.65 27.32
CA ASN A 395 0.09 21.58 28.72
C ASN A 395 -1.21 21.42 29.51
N ARG A 396 -1.44 20.19 29.98
CA ARG A 396 -2.50 19.70 30.87
C ARG A 396 -2.60 20.43 32.23
N GLY A 397 -2.41 21.75 32.26
CA GLY A 397 -2.34 22.58 33.46
C GLY A 397 -3.08 23.92 33.37
N SER A 398 -3.74 24.26 32.24
CA SER A 398 -4.66 25.41 32.14
C SER A 398 -6.11 24.94 31.92
N ASP A 399 -6.63 24.17 32.87
CA ASP A 399 -7.99 23.58 32.88
C ASP A 399 -9.17 24.57 32.83
N ASN A 400 -8.96 25.87 32.62
CA ASN A 400 -10.00 26.86 32.95
C ASN A 400 -10.66 27.55 31.76
N PHE A 401 -10.20 27.35 30.51
CA PHE A 401 -10.81 28.06 29.37
C PHE A 401 -11.36 27.10 28.31
N ARG A 402 -12.67 26.85 28.40
CA ARG A 402 -13.43 25.97 27.49
C ARG A 402 -14.02 26.67 26.26
N LEU A 403 -13.63 27.93 26.06
CA LEU A 403 -14.06 28.77 24.93
C LEU A 403 -12.80 29.35 24.29
N GLY A 404 -12.76 29.52 22.99
CA GLY A 404 -11.59 30.03 22.28
C GLY A 404 -12.03 30.99 21.19
N PHE A 405 -11.30 32.10 21.06
CA PHE A 405 -11.51 33.07 19.99
C PHE A 405 -10.21 33.18 19.19
N LEU A 406 -10.32 33.07 17.87
CA LEU A 406 -9.18 33.24 16.97
C LEU A 406 -9.34 34.57 16.21
N PRO A 407 -8.80 35.67 16.74
CA PRO A 407 -8.76 36.94 16.03
C PRO A 407 -7.67 36.94 14.95
N ASP A 408 -7.91 37.66 13.86
CA ASP A 408 -6.89 37.97 12.87
C ASP A 408 -5.78 38.84 13.49
N PRO A 409 -4.49 38.46 13.39
CA PRO A 409 -3.39 39.24 13.94
C PRO A 409 -3.26 40.64 13.32
N LYS A 410 -3.78 40.87 12.10
CA LYS A 410 -3.67 42.17 11.41
C LYS A 410 -4.88 43.07 11.62
N THR A 411 -6.07 42.49 11.66
CA THR A 411 -7.32 43.26 11.64
C THR A 411 -8.09 43.20 12.96
N TYR A 412 -7.68 42.33 13.89
CA TYR A 412 -8.35 42.06 15.17
C TYR A 412 -9.82 41.65 15.04
N TYR A 413 -10.29 41.33 13.82
CA TYR A 413 -11.60 40.73 13.61
C TYR A 413 -11.57 39.26 14.00
N LEU A 414 -12.64 38.82 14.65
CA LEU A 414 -12.86 37.43 15.01
C LEU A 414 -13.08 36.62 13.73
N ARG A 415 -12.22 35.62 13.51
CA ARG A 415 -12.30 34.74 12.34
C ARG A 415 -12.80 33.34 12.67
N ALA A 416 -12.55 32.85 13.88
CA ALA A 416 -13.06 31.56 14.32
C ALA A 416 -13.46 31.56 15.79
N PHE A 417 -14.45 30.74 16.11
CA PHE A 417 -14.95 30.53 17.46
C PHE A 417 -14.85 29.04 17.79
N LEU A 418 -14.26 28.73 18.93
CA LEU A 418 -14.06 27.38 19.41
C LEU A 418 -14.73 27.21 20.77
N PHE A 419 -15.30 26.05 21.03
CA PHE A 419 -15.68 25.70 22.38
C PHE A 419 -15.54 24.20 22.63
N LEU A 420 -15.29 23.87 23.89
CA LEU A 420 -14.92 22.53 24.32
C LEU A 420 -16.02 21.93 25.19
N VAL A 421 -16.38 20.68 24.89
CA VAL A 421 -17.40 19.91 25.61
C VAL A 421 -16.91 18.48 25.80
N ASN A 422 -17.25 17.86 26.93
CA ASN A 422 -16.88 16.47 27.16
C ASN A 422 -17.96 15.56 26.58
N MET A 423 -17.56 14.50 25.88
CA MET A 423 -18.48 13.46 25.43
C MET A 423 -18.94 12.61 26.63
N ASN A 424 -20.12 12.00 26.56
CA ASN A 424 -20.63 11.08 27.58
C ASN A 424 -20.36 9.61 27.16
N VAL A 425 -19.09 9.26 26.99
CA VAL A 425 -18.70 7.94 26.49
C VAL A 425 -17.28 7.60 26.91
N THR A 426 -17.01 6.30 27.03
CA THR A 426 -15.68 5.75 27.28
C THR A 426 -15.21 5.03 26.02
N PHE A 427 -14.13 5.51 25.42
CA PHE A 427 -13.62 5.06 24.12
C PHE A 427 -12.73 3.79 24.22
N ASP A 428 -13.30 2.69 24.70
CA ASP A 428 -12.55 1.44 24.90
C ASP A 428 -12.33 0.64 23.61
N THR A 429 -13.23 0.77 22.63
CA THR A 429 -13.19 0.01 21.38
C THR A 429 -13.59 0.87 20.18
N PHE A 430 -13.05 0.53 19.00
CA PHE A 430 -13.42 1.18 17.74
C PHE A 430 -14.93 1.12 17.45
N SER A 431 -15.59 0.01 17.80
CA SER A 431 -17.04 -0.12 17.62
C SER A 431 -17.85 0.86 18.45
N VAL A 432 -17.42 1.14 19.69
CA VAL A 432 -18.09 2.13 20.56
C VAL A 432 -17.86 3.53 20.03
N GLN A 433 -16.63 3.85 19.60
CA GLN A 433 -16.29 5.12 18.95
C GLN A 433 -17.16 5.36 17.70
N HIS A 434 -17.25 4.37 16.81
CA HIS A 434 -18.03 4.48 15.58
C HIS A 434 -19.52 4.63 15.84
N ALA A 435 -20.09 3.84 16.77
CA ALA A 435 -21.50 3.95 17.14
C ALA A 435 -21.83 5.31 17.78
N TYR A 436 -20.92 5.85 18.59
CA TYR A 436 -21.08 7.18 19.17
C TYR A 436 -21.00 8.28 18.10
N TYR A 437 -20.06 8.18 17.16
CA TYR A 437 -19.94 9.10 16.04
C TYR A 437 -21.20 9.14 15.17
N GLN A 438 -21.80 7.98 14.85
CA GLN A 438 -23.06 7.92 14.12
C GLN A 438 -24.22 8.60 14.84
N LYS A 439 -24.32 8.43 16.17
CA LYS A 439 -25.34 9.13 16.98
C LYS A 439 -25.11 10.64 16.99
N LEU A 440 -23.86 11.06 16.98
CA LEU A 440 -23.48 12.46 16.95
C LEU A 440 -23.81 13.09 15.59
N GLU A 441 -23.52 12.40 14.49
CA GLU A 441 -23.91 12.78 13.13
C GLU A 441 -25.44 12.89 13.01
N GLU A 442 -26.19 11.87 13.44
CA GLU A 442 -27.66 11.90 13.42
C GLU A 442 -28.24 13.04 14.29
N TYR A 443 -27.60 13.34 15.43
CA TYR A 443 -28.00 14.47 16.27
C TYR A 443 -27.81 15.80 15.53
N PHE A 444 -26.67 16.00 14.86
CA PHE A 444 -26.40 17.23 14.13
C PHE A 444 -27.23 17.38 12.86
N ASP A 445 -27.43 16.31 12.09
CA ASP A 445 -28.29 16.32 10.90
C ASP A 445 -29.72 16.73 11.24
N LYS A 446 -30.31 16.15 12.30
CA LYS A 446 -31.65 16.56 12.79
C LYS A 446 -31.71 18.04 13.19
N ARG A 447 -30.60 18.59 13.69
CA ARG A 447 -30.53 20.01 14.09
C ARG A 447 -30.33 20.92 12.90
N LEU A 448 -29.54 20.51 11.91
CA LEU A 448 -29.41 21.21 10.64
C LEU A 448 -30.74 21.24 9.89
N GLU A 449 -31.50 20.15 9.86
CA GLU A 449 -32.86 20.10 9.28
C GLU A 449 -33.86 21.00 10.04
N GLN A 450 -33.78 21.06 11.37
CA GLN A 450 -34.59 22.01 12.15
C GLN A 450 -34.25 23.47 11.84
N LEU A 451 -33.01 23.75 11.45
CA LEU A 451 -32.56 25.07 11.00
C LEU A 451 -33.06 25.38 9.59
N GLU A 452 -33.09 24.42 8.66
CA GLU A 452 -33.74 24.56 7.33
C GLU A 452 -35.22 24.94 7.47
N LEU A 453 -35.94 24.28 8.38
CA LEU A 453 -37.36 24.60 8.63
C LEU A 453 -37.59 26.01 9.22
N SER A 454 -36.54 26.69 9.69
CA SER A 454 -36.57 28.07 10.18
C SER A 454 -36.19 29.14 9.12
N GLU A 455 -36.03 28.72 7.86
CA GLU A 455 -35.51 29.48 6.70
C GLU A 455 -36.12 30.86 6.42
N GLY A 456 -37.24 31.23 7.04
CA GLY A 456 -37.85 32.55 6.83
C GLY A 456 -37.02 33.74 7.35
N LEU A 457 -36.17 33.55 8.37
CA LEU A 457 -35.34 34.63 8.95
C LEU A 457 -33.84 34.28 9.13
N ASN A 458 -33.47 33.00 9.23
CA ASN A 458 -32.12 32.57 9.67
C ASN A 458 -31.33 31.77 8.61
N GLY A 459 -31.69 31.85 7.32
CA GLY A 459 -31.03 31.09 6.25
C GLY A 459 -29.50 31.31 6.16
N HIS A 460 -29.02 32.47 6.61
CA HIS A 460 -27.58 32.75 6.73
C HIS A 460 -26.92 31.89 7.81
N VAL A 461 -27.57 31.65 8.96
CA VAL A 461 -27.05 30.82 10.05
C VAL A 461 -27.00 29.34 9.65
N TYR A 462 -27.96 28.87 8.85
CA TYR A 462 -27.97 27.50 8.33
C TYR A 462 -26.75 27.19 7.43
N GLU A 463 -26.44 28.06 6.45
CA GLU A 463 -25.22 27.91 5.64
C GLU A 463 -23.93 28.03 6.48
N GLN A 464 -23.97 28.78 7.59
CA GLN A 464 -22.83 28.98 8.48
C GLN A 464 -22.55 27.76 9.37
N VAL A 465 -23.59 27.01 9.77
CA VAL A 465 -23.51 25.86 10.69
C VAL A 465 -23.31 24.54 9.95
N LYS A 466 -23.79 24.40 8.72
CA LYS A 466 -23.56 23.19 7.89
C LYS A 466 -22.07 22.91 7.61
N HIS A 467 -21.24 23.95 7.69
CA HIS A 467 -19.82 23.90 7.33
C HIS A 467 -18.86 23.85 8.54
N GLY A 468 -19.35 23.98 9.79
CA GLY A 468 -18.54 23.89 11.01
C GLY A 468 -19.10 22.83 11.94
#